data_AF-A0A2E0QW51-F1
#
_entry.id   AF-A0A2E0QW51-F1
#
_cell.length_a   1.000
_cell.length_b   1.000
_cell.length_c   1.000
_cell.angle_alpha   90.00
_cell.angle_beta   90.00
_cell.angle_gamma   90.00
#
_symmetry.space_group_name_H-M   'P 1'
#
loop_
_entity.id
_entity.type
_entity.pdbx_description
1 polymer ?
#
loop_
_entity_poly.entity_id
_entity_poly.type
_entity_poly.pdbx_seq_one_letter_code
_entity_poly.pdbx_strand_id
1 'polypeptide(L)'
;MKGGIVFSFQPDQILAVRTADREQFLLKRWQYELLTRLDGKKTFEEASREVYRMNSGGFSAVGLLNFYNWLYNEDIVICECASVFELVTEEFDVEEIAAARPAKTSNGSSEFEILDDERDEPQSLVSRLWGNQNARRVLTASAAVAFSLAVLRIGYVASPIVFSPAKKAIAQLNDARVAGPETKATSETVIPDSTRSELQLSGRALEETEAPVIEPTTVSKSELKEIPDIPEVPEVSEKVKTVDQVPAKPATAAQLEAEMEELRRELAGCRVRRDEFYIQNDEAGYRREVKRMIELAKTIGEIEAKL
;
A
#
# COMPACT_ATOMS: atom_id res chain seq x y z
N MET A 1 7.03 11.36 30.18
CA MET A 1 6.23 12.47 29.62
C MET A 1 6.50 12.48 28.12
N LYS A 2 5.49 12.15 27.29
CA LYS A 2 5.63 12.17 25.83
C LYS A 2 5.82 13.62 25.39
N GLY A 3 6.83 13.89 24.56
CA GLY A 3 7.24 15.25 24.19
C GLY A 3 6.10 16.03 23.58
N GLY A 4 5.79 17.21 24.14
CA GLY A 4 4.82 18.13 23.56
C GLY A 4 5.35 18.72 22.24
N ILE A 5 4.44 19.14 21.36
CA ILE A 5 4.77 19.89 20.15
C ILE A 5 4.54 21.38 20.44
N VAL A 6 5.51 22.21 20.09
CA VAL A 6 5.39 23.68 20.18
C VAL A 6 5.38 24.23 18.77
N PHE A 7 4.42 25.11 18.46
CA PHE A 7 4.34 25.77 17.17
C PHE A 7 5.13 27.09 17.19
N SER A 8 5.94 27.32 16.16
CA SER A 8 6.67 28.56 15.92
C SER A 8 6.24 29.17 14.59
N PHE A 9 5.88 30.45 14.62
CA PHE A 9 5.41 31.19 13.44
C PHE A 9 6.54 32.04 12.88
N GLN A 10 6.88 31.77 11.63
CA GLN A 10 7.73 32.62 10.81
C GLN A 10 6.85 33.32 9.76
N PRO A 11 7.29 34.45 9.15
CA PRO A 11 6.45 35.27 8.27
C PRO A 11 5.71 34.49 7.18
N ASP A 12 6.33 33.45 6.62
CA ASP A 12 5.78 32.64 5.53
C ASP A 12 5.64 31.14 5.87
N GLN A 13 5.97 30.74 7.10
CA GLN A 13 6.14 29.33 7.46
C GLN A 13 5.64 29.03 8.87
N ILE A 14 5.03 27.86 9.02
CA ILE A 14 4.60 27.33 10.32
C ILE A 14 5.50 26.15 10.64
N LEU A 15 6.28 26.26 11.72
CA LEU A 15 7.16 25.19 12.19
C LEU A 15 6.53 24.51 13.40
N ALA A 16 6.47 23.19 13.39
CA ALA A 16 6.20 22.37 14.56
C ALA A 16 7.52 21.86 15.14
N VAL A 17 7.82 22.20 16.38
CA VAL A 17 9.06 21.77 17.06
C VAL A 17 8.69 20.73 18.10
N ARG A 18 9.25 19.52 17.98
CA ARG A 18 9.08 18.47 18.99
C ARG A 18 9.99 18.76 20.18
N THR A 19 9.41 18.86 21.38
CA THR A 19 10.17 19.26 22.58
C THR A 19 11.19 18.22 23.00
N ALA A 20 10.94 16.93 22.72
CA ALA A 20 11.84 15.83 23.10
C ALA A 20 13.19 15.91 22.39
N ASP A 21 13.16 15.97 21.06
CA ASP A 21 14.37 15.82 20.23
C ASP A 21 14.77 17.12 19.51
N ARG A 22 13.97 18.19 19.67
CA ARG A 22 14.11 19.48 18.98
C ARG A 22 14.03 19.38 17.45
N GLU A 23 13.49 18.28 16.92
CA GLU A 23 13.18 18.16 15.51
C GLU A 23 12.13 19.18 15.09
N GLN A 24 12.32 19.75 13.92
CA GLN A 24 11.47 20.80 13.36
C GLN A 24 10.82 20.28 12.09
N PHE A 25 9.50 20.43 12.03
CA PHE A 25 8.69 20.02 10.90
C PHE A 25 8.05 21.26 10.27
N LEU A 26 8.22 21.41 8.96
CA LEU A 26 7.55 22.46 8.20
C LEU A 26 6.11 22.02 7.91
N LEU A 27 5.16 22.77 8.45
CA LEU A 27 3.73 22.52 8.26
C LEU A 27 3.15 23.48 7.23
N LYS A 28 2.29 22.93 6.38
CA LYS A 28 1.36 23.71 5.56
C LYS A 28 0.28 24.33 6.44
N ARG A 29 -0.31 25.43 5.98
CA ARG A 29 -1.38 26.14 6.68
C ARG A 29 -2.55 25.23 7.09
N TRP A 30 -3.03 24.38 6.19
CA TRP A 30 -4.14 23.46 6.49
C TRP A 30 -3.76 22.37 7.50
N GLN A 31 -2.48 21.95 7.55
CA GLN A 31 -2.00 20.95 8.50
C GLN A 31 -2.01 21.50 9.92
N TYR A 32 -1.55 22.75 10.07
CA TYR A 32 -1.65 23.48 11.33
C TYR A 32 -3.10 23.66 11.78
N GLU A 33 -3.98 24.12 10.88
CA GLU A 33 -5.42 24.29 11.14
C GLU A 33 -6.12 22.97 11.52
N LEU A 34 -5.64 21.84 11.00
CA LEU A 34 -6.15 20.53 11.37
C LEU A 34 -5.68 20.13 12.76
N LEU A 35 -4.38 20.31 13.06
CA LEU A 35 -3.81 20.02 14.38
C LEU A 35 -4.45 20.85 15.50
N THR A 36 -4.76 22.13 15.25
CA THR A 36 -5.41 22.99 16.25
C THR A 36 -6.86 22.58 16.55
N ARG A 37 -7.51 21.84 15.65
CA ARG A 37 -8.87 21.31 15.85
C ARG A 37 -8.93 19.93 16.49
N LEU A 38 -7.80 19.21 16.56
CA LEU A 38 -7.71 17.93 17.24
C LEU A 38 -7.65 18.15 18.76
N ASP A 39 -8.82 18.31 19.37
CA ASP A 39 -9.00 18.52 20.81
C ASP A 39 -9.17 17.20 21.59
N GLY A 40 -9.09 16.07 20.91
CA GLY A 40 -9.33 14.72 21.46
C GLY A 40 -10.81 14.38 21.65
N LYS A 41 -11.74 15.29 21.30
CA LYS A 41 -13.19 15.02 21.30
C LYS A 41 -13.70 14.77 19.89
N LYS A 42 -13.22 15.56 18.92
CA LYS A 42 -13.56 15.40 17.51
C LYS A 42 -12.80 14.25 16.89
N THR A 43 -13.44 13.55 15.96
CA THR A 43 -12.76 12.57 15.12
C THR A 43 -11.85 13.30 14.12
N PHE A 44 -10.82 12.59 13.63
CA PHE A 44 -9.95 13.12 12.58
C PHE A 44 -10.75 13.49 11.32
N GLU A 45 -11.79 12.72 11.01
CA GLU A 45 -12.71 12.98 9.92
C GLU A 45 -13.47 14.30 10.09
N GLU A 46 -14.14 14.51 11.23
CA GLU A 46 -14.89 15.74 11.51
C GLU A 46 -14.00 16.98 11.42
N ALA A 47 -12.79 16.89 12.01
CA ALA A 47 -11.81 17.95 11.97
C ALA A 47 -11.35 18.23 10.52
N SER A 48 -11.07 17.18 9.74
CA SER A 48 -10.66 17.33 8.34
C SER A 48 -11.75 17.95 7.47
N ARG A 49 -13.01 17.58 7.68
CA ARG A 49 -14.18 18.13 6.99
C ARG A 49 -14.34 19.62 7.27
N GLU A 50 -14.13 20.04 8.52
CA GLU A 50 -14.18 21.45 8.92
C GLU A 50 -13.07 22.27 8.25
N VAL A 51 -11.83 21.76 8.25
CA VAL A 51 -10.70 22.43 7.60
C VAL A 51 -10.89 22.51 6.09
N TYR A 52 -11.44 21.45 5.47
CA TYR A 52 -11.71 21.43 4.04
C TYR A 52 -12.72 22.52 3.63
N ARG A 53 -13.75 22.76 4.44
CA ARG A 53 -14.72 23.84 4.21
C ARG A 53 -14.09 25.23 4.25
N MET A 54 -13.10 25.44 5.14
CA MET A 54 -12.40 26.72 5.24
C MET A 54 -11.36 26.93 4.15
N ASN A 55 -10.71 25.85 3.72
CA ASN A 55 -9.67 25.85 2.70
C ASN A 55 -10.06 24.88 1.57
N SER A 56 -11.11 25.21 0.82
CA SER A 56 -11.55 24.36 -0.29
C SER A 56 -10.44 24.23 -1.33
N GLY A 57 -10.09 22.99 -1.67
CA GLY A 57 -8.93 22.68 -2.53
C GLY A 57 -7.56 22.80 -1.85
N GLY A 58 -7.50 23.08 -0.54
CA GLY A 58 -6.25 23.23 0.21
C GLY A 58 -5.45 21.92 0.37
N PHE A 59 -6.12 20.78 0.26
CA PHE A 59 -5.50 19.46 0.28
C PHE A 59 -6.30 18.43 -0.54
N SER A 60 -5.61 17.39 -1.00
CA SER A 60 -6.20 16.22 -1.65
C SER A 60 -6.37 15.06 -0.66
N ALA A 61 -7.16 14.06 -1.01
CA ALA A 61 -7.32 12.82 -0.23
C ALA A 61 -5.97 12.16 0.09
N VAL A 62 -5.08 12.09 -0.92
CA VAL A 62 -3.72 11.54 -0.79
C VAL A 62 -2.89 12.41 0.17
N GLY A 63 -3.02 13.73 0.09
CA GLY A 63 -2.33 14.64 1.00
C GLY A 63 -2.77 14.49 2.45
N LEU A 64 -4.08 14.30 2.67
CA LEU A 64 -4.65 14.05 4.00
C LEU A 64 -4.17 12.70 4.57
N LEU A 65 -4.16 11.64 3.76
CA LEU A 65 -3.69 10.32 4.17
C LEU A 65 -2.19 10.33 4.52
N ASN A 66 -1.36 10.98 3.70
CA ASN A 66 0.06 11.12 3.99
C ASN A 66 0.30 11.89 5.29
N PHE A 67 -0.51 12.91 5.56
CA PHE A 67 -0.43 13.66 6.80
C PHE A 67 -0.87 12.83 8.01
N TYR A 68 -1.94 12.03 7.88
CA TYR A 68 -2.37 11.10 8.93
C TYR A 68 -1.27 10.07 9.25
N ASN A 69 -0.67 9.45 8.23
CA ASN A 69 0.42 8.50 8.40
C ASN A 69 1.63 9.14 9.11
N TRP A 70 1.93 10.40 8.80
CA TRP A 70 2.96 11.14 9.51
C TRP A 70 2.61 11.34 10.99
N LEU A 71 1.40 11.78 11.31
CA LEU A 71 0.95 11.93 12.71
C LEU A 71 1.01 10.62 13.50
N TYR A 72 0.70 9.51 12.83
CA TYR A 72 0.76 8.17 13.41
C TYR A 72 2.20 7.73 13.66
N ASN A 73 3.08 7.84 12.65
CA ASN A 73 4.48 7.43 12.76
C ASN A 73 5.25 8.23 13.81
N GLU A 74 4.90 9.49 14.00
CA GLU A 74 5.51 10.38 14.99
C GLU A 74 4.86 10.26 16.39
N ASP A 75 3.96 9.28 16.59
CA ASP A 75 3.20 9.06 17.83
C ASP A 75 2.48 10.32 18.36
N ILE A 76 2.12 11.24 17.46
CA ILE A 76 1.48 12.52 17.80
C ILE A 76 0.01 12.30 18.13
N VAL A 77 -0.64 11.41 17.37
CA VAL A 77 -2.05 11.11 17.49
C VAL A 77 -2.23 9.60 17.66
N ILE A 78 -2.91 9.22 18.73
CA ILE A 78 -3.37 7.85 18.96
C ILE A 78 -4.88 7.85 18.70
N CYS A 79 -5.27 8.02 17.44
CA CYS A 79 -6.67 7.92 17.04
C CYS A 79 -6.80 6.70 16.14
N GLU A 80 -7.60 5.73 16.57
CA GLU A 80 -8.15 4.71 15.67
C GLU A 80 -9.01 5.44 14.63
N CYS A 81 -8.56 5.48 13.38
CA CYS A 81 -9.34 6.11 12.33
C CYS A 81 -10.44 5.16 11.86
N ALA A 82 -11.69 5.53 12.13
CA ALA A 82 -12.79 5.08 11.28
C ALA A 82 -12.52 5.63 9.87
N SER A 83 -12.40 4.73 8.90
CA SER A 83 -12.14 4.93 7.46
C SER A 83 -12.06 6.38 6.95
N VAL A 84 -10.83 6.90 6.75
CA VAL A 84 -10.58 8.22 6.12
C VAL A 84 -11.05 8.29 4.66
N PHE A 85 -11.49 7.16 4.08
CA PHE A 85 -11.79 7.02 2.66
C PHE A 85 -13.22 7.38 2.25
N GLU A 86 -14.14 7.62 3.20
CA GLU A 86 -15.53 8.02 2.87
C GLU A 86 -15.72 9.54 2.69
N LEU A 87 -14.75 10.35 3.10
CA LEU A 87 -14.79 11.82 3.04
C LEU A 87 -14.88 12.43 1.63
N VAL A 88 -14.63 11.65 0.58
CA VAL A 88 -14.47 12.16 -0.80
C VAL A 88 -15.58 11.67 -1.73
N THR A 89 -16.46 10.78 -1.27
CA THR A 89 -17.49 10.16 -2.11
C THR A 89 -18.91 10.63 -1.83
N GLU A 90 -19.16 11.41 -0.79
CA GLU A 90 -20.43 12.14 -0.70
C GLU A 90 -20.41 13.20 -1.80
N GLU A 91 -21.12 12.91 -2.89
CA GLU A 91 -21.52 13.86 -3.92
C GLU A 91 -22.11 15.06 -3.18
N PHE A 92 -21.29 16.09 -3.01
CA PHE A 92 -21.77 17.38 -2.54
C PHE A 92 -22.85 17.79 -3.53
N ASP A 93 -24.10 17.88 -3.06
CA ASP A 93 -25.17 18.58 -3.76
C ASP A 93 -24.63 19.95 -4.15
N VAL A 94 -24.25 20.07 -5.43
CA VAL A 94 -23.63 21.26 -6.01
C VAL A 94 -24.55 22.49 -5.87
N GLU A 95 -25.82 22.25 -5.56
CA GLU A 95 -26.84 23.26 -5.30
C GLU A 95 -26.66 24.01 -3.97
N GLU A 96 -26.09 23.40 -2.91
CA GLU A 96 -25.96 24.08 -1.61
C GLU A 96 -24.75 25.02 -1.54
N ILE A 97 -23.67 24.71 -2.26
CA ILE A 97 -22.48 25.59 -2.35
C ILE A 97 -22.74 26.79 -3.26
N ALA A 98 -23.64 26.66 -4.25
CA ALA A 98 -24.08 27.78 -5.08
C ALA A 98 -24.93 28.80 -4.29
N ALA A 99 -25.69 28.35 -3.29
CA ALA A 99 -26.53 29.18 -2.45
C ALA A 99 -25.76 30.01 -1.40
N ALA A 100 -24.51 29.63 -1.09
CA ALA A 100 -23.67 30.31 -0.09
C ALA A 100 -22.75 31.41 -0.66
N ARG A 101 -22.92 31.81 -1.93
CA ARG A 101 -22.27 33.01 -2.47
C ARG A 101 -23.11 34.26 -2.16
N PRO A 102 -22.65 35.20 -1.33
CA PRO A 102 -23.33 36.47 -1.17
C PRO A 102 -23.32 37.19 -2.52
N ALA A 103 -24.51 37.59 -2.98
CA ALA A 103 -24.69 38.39 -4.17
C ALA A 103 -23.82 39.66 -4.07
N LYS A 104 -22.80 39.76 -4.93
CA LYS A 104 -22.07 41.01 -5.17
C LYS A 104 -23.08 42.03 -5.67
N THR A 105 -23.46 42.95 -4.78
CA THR A 105 -24.08 44.22 -5.12
C THR A 105 -23.12 44.99 -6.03
N SER A 106 -23.43 45.01 -7.32
CA SER A 106 -22.81 45.90 -8.28
C SER A 106 -23.23 47.33 -7.95
N ASN A 107 -22.29 48.13 -7.45
CA ASN A 107 -22.29 49.58 -7.67
C ASN A 107 -20.93 50.16 -7.25
N GLY A 108 -20.30 50.89 -8.16
CA GLY A 108 -19.18 51.77 -7.84
C GLY A 108 -17.92 51.46 -8.63
N SER A 109 -17.71 52.24 -9.67
CA SER A 109 -16.47 52.41 -10.42
C SER A 109 -15.26 52.62 -9.51
N SER A 110 -14.24 51.78 -9.64
CA SER A 110 -12.86 52.21 -9.48
C SER A 110 -11.95 51.32 -10.31
N GLU A 111 -11.34 51.97 -11.29
CA GLU A 111 -10.19 51.58 -12.07
C GLU A 111 -9.08 51.09 -11.13
N PHE A 112 -8.83 49.77 -11.09
CA PHE A 112 -7.67 49.19 -10.45
C PHE A 112 -7.22 47.99 -11.29
N GLU A 113 -6.15 48.19 -12.05
CA GLU A 113 -5.39 47.14 -12.72
C GLU A 113 -5.02 46.06 -11.69
N ILE A 114 -5.65 44.89 -11.81
CA ILE A 114 -5.20 43.68 -11.17
C ILE A 114 -4.27 43.02 -12.17
N LEU A 115 -2.97 43.06 -11.86
CA LEU A 115 -1.96 42.24 -12.50
C LEU A 115 -2.43 40.77 -12.51
N ASP A 116 -2.48 40.21 -13.71
CA ASP A 116 -2.51 38.78 -13.96
C ASP A 116 -1.23 38.15 -13.38
N ASP A 117 -1.28 37.79 -12.10
CA ASP A 117 -0.25 37.01 -11.43
C ASP A 117 -0.48 35.53 -11.75
N GLU A 118 0.45 34.98 -12.52
CA GLU A 118 0.56 33.60 -12.96
C GLU A 118 0.35 32.62 -11.79
N ARG A 119 -0.86 32.03 -11.72
CA ARG A 119 -1.05 30.79 -10.97
C ARG A 119 -0.48 29.64 -11.80
N ASP A 120 0.81 29.41 -11.60
CA ASP A 120 1.47 28.15 -11.91
C ASP A 120 0.80 27.01 -11.13
N GLU A 121 -0.21 26.40 -11.76
CA GLU A 121 -0.73 25.10 -11.37
C GLU A 121 0.34 24.01 -11.58
N PRO A 122 0.69 23.21 -10.55
CA PRO A 122 1.58 22.06 -10.73
C PRO A 122 0.90 20.87 -11.46
N GLN A 123 -0.24 21.06 -12.13
CA GLN A 123 -0.93 20.03 -12.91
C GLN A 123 -0.27 19.70 -14.25
N SER A 124 0.72 20.50 -14.69
CA SER A 124 1.30 20.36 -16.04
C SER A 124 2.38 19.28 -16.17
N LEU A 125 3.07 18.88 -15.09
CA LEU A 125 4.20 17.95 -15.22
C LEU A 125 3.76 16.48 -15.37
N VAL A 126 2.76 16.05 -14.59
CA VAL A 126 2.23 14.68 -14.67
C VAL A 126 1.48 14.47 -15.99
N SER A 127 0.72 15.47 -16.42
CA SER A 127 0.00 15.49 -17.70
C SER A 127 0.96 15.53 -18.91
N ARG A 128 2.09 16.25 -18.80
CA ARG A 128 3.14 16.26 -19.83
C ARG A 128 3.94 14.96 -19.87
N LEU A 129 4.17 14.30 -18.72
CA LEU A 129 4.86 13.01 -18.69
C LEU A 129 4.02 11.89 -19.31
N TRP A 130 2.71 11.89 -19.10
CA TRP A 130 1.85 10.84 -19.66
C TRP A 130 1.56 10.98 -21.15
N GLY A 131 1.68 12.17 -21.74
CA GLY A 131 1.48 12.38 -23.18
C GLY A 131 2.64 11.91 -24.06
N ASN A 132 3.85 11.76 -23.51
CA ASN A 132 5.04 11.42 -24.30
C ASN A 132 5.31 9.90 -24.30
N GLN A 133 5.01 9.24 -25.42
CA GLN A 133 5.22 7.79 -25.58
C GLN A 133 6.68 7.36 -25.34
N ASN A 134 7.65 8.24 -25.61
CA ASN A 134 9.06 7.95 -25.37
C ASN A 134 9.38 7.90 -23.86
N ALA A 135 8.76 8.78 -23.06
CA ALA A 135 8.92 8.77 -21.60
C ALA A 135 8.35 7.47 -21.01
N ARG A 136 7.21 6.99 -21.52
CA ARG A 136 6.63 5.70 -21.10
C ARG A 136 7.56 4.53 -21.39
N ARG A 137 8.21 4.50 -22.57
CA ARG A 137 9.18 3.44 -22.93
C ARG A 137 10.42 3.44 -22.05
N VAL A 138 10.94 4.63 -21.71
CA VAL A 138 12.09 4.75 -20.80
C VAL A 138 11.71 4.29 -19.39
N LEU A 139 10.51 4.62 -18.93
CA LEU A 139 10.02 4.28 -17.60
C LEU A 139 9.68 2.79 -17.48
N THR A 140 9.15 2.16 -18.53
CA THR A 140 8.97 0.69 -18.56
C THR A 140 10.30 -0.04 -18.63
N ALA A 141 11.28 0.46 -19.40
CA ALA A 141 12.62 -0.10 -19.43
C ALA A 141 13.32 0.00 -18.07
N SER A 142 13.23 1.16 -17.39
CA SER A 142 13.83 1.32 -16.06
C SER A 142 13.14 0.45 -15.00
N ALA A 143 11.82 0.31 -15.07
CA ALA A 143 11.07 -0.61 -14.20
C ALA A 143 11.48 -2.06 -14.43
N ALA A 144 11.66 -2.50 -15.68
CA ALA A 144 12.12 -3.86 -16.00
C ALA A 144 13.55 -4.13 -15.47
N VAL A 145 14.45 -3.14 -15.54
CA VAL A 145 15.80 -3.24 -14.98
C VAL A 145 15.76 -3.33 -13.46
N ALA A 146 14.97 -2.47 -12.80
CA ALA A 146 14.80 -2.49 -11.35
C ALA A 146 14.21 -3.82 -10.87
N PHE A 147 13.20 -4.35 -11.58
CA PHE A 147 12.61 -5.66 -11.30
C PHE A 147 13.64 -6.78 -11.46
N SER A 148 14.42 -6.78 -12.54
CA SER A 148 15.46 -7.77 -12.78
C SER A 148 16.54 -7.76 -11.69
N LEU A 149 16.95 -6.58 -11.23
CA LEU A 149 17.88 -6.41 -10.11
C LEU A 149 17.29 -6.92 -8.79
N ALA A 150 16.00 -6.69 -8.56
CA ALA A 150 15.31 -7.20 -7.37
C ALA A 150 15.27 -8.74 -7.35
N VAL A 151 14.93 -9.37 -8.48
CA VAL A 151 14.95 -10.83 -8.62
C VAL A 151 16.37 -11.40 -8.42
N LEU A 152 17.39 -10.77 -9.01
CA LEU A 152 18.79 -11.14 -8.79
C LEU A 152 19.21 -11.03 -7.32
N ARG A 153 18.78 -9.96 -6.63
CA ARG A 153 19.06 -9.77 -5.20
C ARG A 153 18.39 -10.85 -4.36
N ILE A 154 17.13 -11.21 -4.64
CA ILE A 154 16.43 -12.29 -3.96
C ILE A 154 17.16 -13.62 -4.20
N GLY A 155 17.54 -13.92 -5.45
CA GLY A 155 18.32 -15.10 -5.78
C GLY A 155 19.68 -15.14 -5.06
N TYR A 156 20.37 -14.02 -4.97
CA TYR A 156 21.66 -13.91 -4.27
C TYR A 156 21.52 -14.10 -2.76
N VAL A 157 20.49 -13.54 -2.14
CA VAL A 157 20.22 -13.69 -0.70
C VAL A 157 19.71 -15.09 -0.36
N ALA A 158 18.96 -15.73 -1.26
CA ALA A 158 18.45 -17.10 -1.07
C ALA A 158 19.47 -18.18 -1.46
N SER A 159 20.48 -17.86 -2.28
CA SER A 159 21.53 -18.79 -2.73
C SER A 159 22.23 -19.56 -1.59
N PRO A 160 22.60 -18.94 -0.45
CA PRO A 160 23.25 -19.64 0.66
C PRO A 160 22.36 -20.70 1.34
N ILE A 161 21.03 -20.62 1.16
CA ILE A 161 20.06 -21.54 1.78
C ILE A 161 19.86 -22.77 0.90
N VAL A 162 19.92 -22.62 -0.43
CA VAL A 162 19.58 -23.70 -1.37
C VAL A 162 20.82 -24.44 -1.89
N PHE A 163 21.96 -23.75 -2.03
CA PHE A 163 23.20 -24.35 -2.49
C PHE A 163 24.35 -23.93 -1.58
N SER A 164 24.65 -24.76 -0.58
CA SER A 164 25.98 -24.76 0.06
C SER A 164 26.83 -25.88 -0.56
N PRO A 165 27.39 -25.70 -1.78
CA PRO A 165 28.30 -26.68 -2.37
C PRO A 165 29.58 -26.82 -1.53
N ALA A 166 29.95 -25.79 -0.77
CA ALA A 166 31.08 -25.83 0.16
C ALA A 166 30.86 -26.85 1.30
N LYS A 167 29.64 -26.96 1.86
CA LYS A 167 29.36 -27.94 2.92
C LYS A 167 29.36 -29.39 2.40
N LYS A 168 28.94 -29.63 1.15
CA LYS A 168 29.03 -30.98 0.54
C LYS A 168 30.47 -31.37 0.20
N ALA A 169 31.29 -30.45 -0.30
CA ALA A 169 32.71 -30.71 -0.58
C ALA A 169 33.52 -30.99 0.70
N ILE A 170 33.26 -30.26 1.79
CA ILE A 170 33.93 -30.48 3.09
C ILE A 170 33.43 -31.77 3.77
N ALA A 171 32.14 -32.10 3.66
CA ALA A 171 31.61 -33.36 4.17
C ALA A 171 32.20 -34.59 3.44
N GLN A 172 32.33 -34.54 2.11
CA GLN A 172 32.96 -35.61 1.35
C GLN A 172 34.46 -35.75 1.65
N LEU A 173 35.17 -34.65 1.95
CA LEU A 173 36.58 -34.72 2.34
C LEU A 173 36.79 -35.31 3.74
N ASN A 174 35.83 -35.13 4.65
CA ASN A 174 35.88 -35.71 6.00
C ASN A 174 35.49 -37.19 6.01
N ASP A 175 34.50 -37.61 5.21
CA ASP A 175 34.16 -39.04 5.07
C ASP A 175 35.31 -39.86 4.44
N ALA A 176 36.08 -39.26 3.53
CA ALA A 176 37.27 -39.89 2.95
C ALA A 176 38.44 -40.04 3.97
N ARG A 177 38.40 -39.32 5.10
CA ARG A 177 39.43 -39.39 6.14
C ARG A 177 39.13 -40.39 7.26
N VAL A 178 37.89 -40.84 7.39
CA VAL A 178 37.46 -41.80 8.43
C VAL A 178 37.49 -43.25 7.93
N ALA A 179 37.57 -43.48 6.62
CA ALA A 179 37.76 -44.80 6.02
C ALA A 179 39.25 -45.10 5.74
N GLY A 180 40.04 -45.34 6.78
CA GLY A 180 41.42 -45.81 6.66
C GLY A 180 41.86 -46.59 7.92
N PRO A 181 42.52 -47.75 7.78
CA PRO A 181 42.52 -48.81 8.78
C PRO A 181 43.43 -48.53 9.97
N GLU A 182 42.98 -49.00 11.15
CA GLU A 182 43.80 -49.14 12.34
C GLU A 182 45.11 -49.87 12.03
N THR A 183 46.23 -49.20 12.20
CA THR A 183 47.53 -49.84 12.38
C THR A 183 48.20 -49.27 13.62
N LYS A 184 48.19 -50.09 14.67
CA LYS A 184 49.10 -49.97 15.81
C LYS A 184 50.53 -50.17 15.33
N ALA A 185 51.43 -49.24 15.61
CA ALA A 185 52.80 -49.57 16.04
C ALA A 185 53.53 -48.33 16.59
N THR A 186 54.06 -48.55 17.78
CA THR A 186 54.94 -47.76 18.63
C THR A 186 56.26 -47.38 17.95
N SER A 187 56.76 -46.15 18.18
CA SER A 187 58.19 -45.88 18.43
C SER A 187 58.39 -44.44 18.93
N GLU A 188 58.95 -44.32 20.13
CA GLU A 188 59.56 -43.12 20.71
C GLU A 188 60.67 -42.59 19.80
N THR A 189 60.86 -41.27 19.68
CA THR A 189 62.18 -40.61 19.76
C THR A 189 62.04 -39.07 19.98
N VAL A 190 62.42 -38.63 21.18
CA VAL A 190 63.28 -37.46 21.55
C VAL A 190 63.09 -36.09 20.88
N ILE A 191 62.80 -35.09 21.72
CA ILE A 191 62.77 -33.61 21.52
C ILE A 191 64.21 -33.06 21.34
N PRO A 192 64.46 -31.90 20.67
CA PRO A 192 64.47 -30.64 21.44
C PRO A 192 63.96 -29.38 20.70
N ASP A 193 63.44 -28.48 21.53
CA ASP A 193 63.35 -27.01 21.52
C ASP A 193 63.98 -26.15 20.40
N SER A 194 63.42 -24.92 20.32
CA SER A 194 63.95 -23.68 19.72
C SER A 194 63.47 -23.40 18.28
N THR A 195 62.55 -22.45 18.03
CA THR A 195 62.80 -21.00 18.01
C THR A 195 61.41 -20.33 17.90
N ARG A 196 60.95 -19.49 18.82
CA ARG A 196 61.33 -18.08 19.04
C ARG A 196 61.21 -17.25 17.75
N SER A 197 60.08 -16.55 17.61
CA SER A 197 60.01 -15.08 17.47
C SER A 197 58.85 -14.62 16.58
N GLU A 198 58.06 -13.70 17.16
CA GLU A 198 57.55 -12.48 16.53
C GLU A 198 56.55 -12.68 15.37
N LEU A 199 55.26 -12.35 15.51
CA LEU A 199 54.78 -11.04 15.90
C LEU A 199 53.54 -11.15 16.79
N GLN A 200 53.73 -10.72 18.03
CA GLN A 200 52.69 -10.07 18.83
C GLN A 200 52.38 -8.68 18.23
N LEU A 201 51.21 -8.16 18.62
CA LEU A 201 50.72 -6.78 18.48
C LEU A 201 50.03 -6.52 17.12
N SER A 202 48.72 -6.26 17.05
CA SER A 202 47.81 -5.59 17.99
C SER A 202 46.57 -6.46 18.22
N GLY A 203 46.21 -6.82 19.45
CA GLY A 203 45.54 -5.91 20.38
C GLY A 203 44.02 -6.08 20.19
N ARG A 204 43.39 -7.10 20.80
CA ARG A 204 42.61 -7.00 22.06
C ARG A 204 41.54 -5.90 22.00
N ALA A 205 40.28 -6.10 22.36
CA ALA A 205 39.53 -7.23 22.89
C ALA A 205 38.09 -6.74 23.19
N LEU A 206 37.14 -7.69 23.18
CA LEU A 206 35.97 -7.84 24.08
C LEU A 206 34.92 -6.69 24.05
N GLU A 207 33.61 -6.93 24.01
CA GLU A 207 32.71 -7.98 24.54
C GLU A 207 31.52 -8.08 23.56
N GLU A 208 30.99 -9.21 23.10
CA GLU A 208 30.30 -10.33 23.78
C GLU A 208 29.18 -9.89 24.75
N THR A 209 27.95 -9.67 24.26
CA THR A 209 26.73 -10.07 24.99
C THR A 209 25.51 -10.20 24.06
N GLU A 210 25.07 -11.46 23.91
CA GLU A 210 23.71 -12.03 23.82
C GLU A 210 22.56 -11.32 23.08
N ALA A 211 21.99 -12.08 22.13
CA ALA A 211 20.67 -11.89 21.56
C ALA A 211 19.58 -12.58 22.41
N PRO A 212 18.30 -12.19 22.27
CA PRO A 212 17.20 -13.11 22.42
C PRO A 212 16.64 -13.56 21.07
N VAL A 213 16.51 -14.88 20.97
CA VAL A 213 15.84 -15.68 19.95
C VAL A 213 14.35 -15.34 19.90
N ILE A 214 13.83 -15.05 18.70
CA ILE A 214 12.40 -15.15 18.40
C ILE A 214 12.27 -16.05 17.17
N GLU A 215 11.66 -17.21 17.39
CA GLU A 215 11.34 -18.22 16.40
C GLU A 215 10.32 -17.69 15.37
N PRO A 216 10.53 -17.91 14.06
CA PRO A 216 9.44 -17.87 13.10
C PRO A 216 8.90 -19.28 12.87
N THR A 217 7.63 -19.47 13.24
CA THR A 217 6.80 -20.64 12.95
C THR A 217 6.78 -20.93 11.46
N THR A 218 7.32 -22.09 11.10
CA THR A 218 7.17 -22.73 9.79
C THR A 218 5.73 -23.23 9.60
N VAL A 219 5.06 -22.77 8.54
CA VAL A 219 3.88 -23.46 7.99
C VAL A 219 4.23 -24.03 6.61
N SER A 220 4.15 -25.35 6.55
CA SER A 220 4.37 -26.21 5.39
C SER A 220 3.38 -25.98 4.25
N LYS A 221 3.93 -25.85 3.04
CA LYS A 221 3.72 -26.70 1.86
C LYS A 221 2.34 -27.36 1.68
N SER A 222 1.64 -26.99 0.61
CA SER A 222 0.80 -27.88 -0.23
C SER A 222 0.63 -27.19 -1.58
N GLU A 223 1.39 -27.59 -2.61
CA GLU A 223 1.07 -28.65 -3.57
C GLU A 223 0.49 -28.04 -4.87
N LEU A 224 1.41 -27.83 -5.80
CA LEU A 224 1.18 -27.41 -7.18
C LEU A 224 0.55 -28.59 -7.94
N LYS A 225 -0.60 -28.38 -8.58
CA LYS A 225 -1.18 -29.33 -9.53
C LYS A 225 -1.23 -28.66 -10.91
N GLU A 226 -0.39 -29.16 -11.81
CA GLU A 226 -0.49 -28.97 -13.26
C GLU A 226 -1.78 -29.62 -13.77
N ILE A 227 -2.58 -28.92 -14.60
CA ILE A 227 -3.34 -29.53 -15.72
C ILE A 227 -3.64 -28.42 -16.78
N PRO A 228 -4.13 -28.73 -18.00
CA PRO A 228 -3.37 -28.72 -19.25
C PRO A 228 -3.93 -27.72 -20.30
N ASP A 229 -3.39 -27.79 -21.52
CA ASP A 229 -3.74 -27.05 -22.73
C ASP A 229 -5.23 -26.70 -22.92
N ILE A 230 -5.44 -25.43 -23.28
CA ILE A 230 -6.71 -24.79 -23.64
C ILE A 230 -7.10 -25.22 -25.06
N PRO A 231 -8.25 -25.85 -25.31
CA PRO A 231 -8.81 -25.94 -26.65
C PRO A 231 -9.64 -24.69 -27.00
N GLU A 232 -9.56 -24.32 -28.28
CA GLU A 232 -10.26 -23.23 -28.96
C GLU A 232 -11.73 -23.03 -28.54
N VAL A 233 -12.06 -21.76 -28.30
CA VAL A 233 -13.42 -21.24 -28.11
C VAL A 233 -14.16 -21.24 -29.46
N PRO A 234 -15.33 -21.89 -29.60
CA PRO A 234 -16.19 -21.63 -30.75
C PRO A 234 -17.04 -20.36 -30.50
N GLU A 235 -17.03 -19.45 -31.46
CA GLU A 235 -18.02 -18.38 -31.62
C GLU A 235 -19.44 -18.98 -31.64
N VAL A 236 -20.26 -18.68 -30.64
CA VAL A 236 -21.70 -18.93 -30.72
C VAL A 236 -22.43 -17.60 -30.61
N SER A 237 -22.95 -17.20 -31.77
CA SER A 237 -23.91 -16.14 -31.99
C SER A 237 -25.21 -16.42 -31.21
N GLU A 238 -25.50 -15.61 -30.19
CA GLU A 238 -26.77 -15.69 -29.46
C GLU A 238 -27.82 -14.77 -30.11
N LYS A 239 -28.76 -15.43 -30.80
CA LYS A 239 -30.03 -14.85 -31.25
C LYS A 239 -30.87 -14.43 -30.03
N VAL A 240 -31.27 -13.17 -30.07
CA VAL A 240 -32.37 -12.57 -29.29
C VAL A 240 -33.58 -13.50 -29.27
N LYS A 241 -33.91 -14.01 -28.07
CA LYS A 241 -35.16 -14.70 -27.80
C LYS A 241 -36.03 -13.78 -26.95
N THR A 242 -36.95 -13.10 -27.63
CA THR A 242 -38.13 -12.46 -27.05
C THR A 242 -38.91 -13.51 -26.25
N VAL A 243 -39.07 -13.30 -24.94
CA VAL A 243 -39.95 -14.11 -24.10
C VAL A 243 -41.20 -13.29 -23.81
N ASP A 244 -42.31 -13.81 -24.33
CA ASP A 244 -43.67 -13.37 -24.07
C ASP A 244 -43.99 -13.31 -22.58
N GLN A 245 -44.70 -12.24 -22.20
CA GLN A 245 -45.27 -12.04 -20.88
C GLN A 245 -46.36 -13.08 -20.60
N VAL A 246 -46.11 -13.93 -19.60
CA VAL A 246 -47.11 -14.77 -18.93
C VAL A 246 -47.35 -14.15 -17.53
N PRO A 247 -48.60 -14.01 -17.06
CA PRO A 247 -48.90 -13.25 -15.85
C PRO A 247 -48.30 -13.93 -14.60
N ALA A 248 -47.56 -13.13 -13.83
CA ALA A 248 -46.79 -13.54 -12.67
C ALA A 248 -47.69 -14.10 -11.55
N LYS A 249 -47.54 -15.39 -11.29
CA LYS A 249 -47.88 -16.00 -10.00
C LYS A 249 -46.86 -15.47 -8.97
N PRO A 250 -47.25 -15.04 -7.76
CA PRO A 250 -46.30 -14.51 -6.79
C PRO A 250 -45.25 -15.57 -6.48
N ALA A 251 -43.98 -15.22 -6.66
CA ALA A 251 -42.86 -16.08 -6.29
C ALA A 251 -43.01 -16.46 -4.83
N THR A 252 -42.84 -17.75 -4.54
CA THR A 252 -42.87 -18.23 -3.15
C THR A 252 -41.60 -17.76 -2.43
N ALA A 253 -41.66 -17.48 -1.12
CA ALA A 253 -40.51 -16.99 -0.35
C ALA A 253 -39.23 -17.83 -0.55
N ALA A 254 -39.38 -19.15 -0.68
CA ALA A 254 -38.27 -20.07 -0.98
C ALA A 254 -37.60 -19.83 -2.34
N GLN A 255 -38.30 -19.29 -3.33
CA GLN A 255 -37.73 -18.94 -4.64
C GLN A 255 -36.92 -17.64 -4.56
N LEU A 256 -37.39 -16.67 -3.78
CA LEU A 256 -36.69 -15.40 -3.54
C LEU A 256 -35.40 -15.63 -2.73
N GLU A 257 -35.43 -16.53 -1.74
CA GLU A 257 -34.23 -16.93 -0.99
C GLU A 257 -33.18 -17.60 -1.88
N ALA A 258 -33.59 -18.49 -2.79
CA ALA A 258 -32.69 -19.14 -3.73
C ALA A 258 -32.05 -18.14 -4.73
N GLU A 259 -32.85 -17.19 -5.23
CA GLU A 259 -32.37 -16.11 -6.10
C GLU A 259 -31.37 -15.19 -5.36
N MET A 260 -31.64 -14.87 -4.09
CA MET A 260 -30.70 -14.12 -3.25
C MET A 260 -29.37 -14.86 -3.04
N GLU A 261 -29.40 -16.18 -2.82
CA GLU A 261 -28.18 -16.96 -2.62
C GLU A 261 -27.32 -16.97 -3.89
N GLU A 262 -27.95 -17.06 -5.07
CA GLU A 262 -27.27 -16.96 -6.36
C GLU A 262 -26.62 -15.59 -6.57
N LEU A 263 -27.33 -14.50 -6.29
CA LEU A 263 -26.80 -13.13 -6.38
C LEU A 263 -25.63 -12.91 -5.42
N ARG A 264 -25.69 -13.45 -4.20
CA ARG A 264 -24.59 -13.39 -3.22
C ARG A 264 -23.36 -14.16 -3.71
N ARG A 265 -23.56 -15.31 -4.35
CA ARG A 265 -22.48 -16.09 -4.97
C ARG A 265 -21.85 -15.32 -6.12
N GLU A 266 -22.65 -14.67 -6.95
CA GLU A 266 -22.17 -13.84 -8.06
C GLU A 266 -21.36 -12.63 -7.55
N LEU A 267 -21.83 -11.96 -6.50
CA LEU A 267 -21.12 -10.84 -5.87
C LEU A 267 -19.76 -11.26 -5.31
N ALA A 268 -19.66 -12.45 -4.71
CA ALA A 268 -18.39 -13.02 -4.29
C ALA A 268 -17.44 -13.25 -5.48
N GLY A 269 -17.96 -13.73 -6.61
CA GLY A 269 -17.20 -13.88 -7.86
C GLY A 269 -16.70 -12.54 -8.42
N CYS A 270 -17.52 -11.50 -8.39
CA CYS A 270 -17.12 -10.15 -8.82
C CYS A 270 -15.98 -9.57 -7.97
N ARG A 271 -15.96 -9.85 -6.66
CA ARG A 271 -14.85 -9.42 -5.77
C ARG A 271 -13.52 -10.02 -6.20
N VAL A 272 -13.50 -11.32 -6.50
CA VAL A 272 -12.28 -12.01 -6.96
C VAL A 272 -11.79 -11.42 -8.29
N ARG A 273 -12.68 -11.24 -9.27
CA ARG A 273 -12.31 -10.64 -10.57
C ARG A 273 -11.85 -9.19 -10.45
N ARG A 274 -12.48 -8.39 -9.58
CA ARG A 274 -12.05 -7.02 -9.29
C ARG A 274 -10.59 -7.01 -8.80
N ASP A 275 -10.25 -7.89 -7.86
CA ASP A 275 -8.91 -7.96 -7.30
C ASP A 275 -7.89 -8.47 -8.34
N GLU A 276 -8.30 -9.40 -9.22
CA GLU A 276 -7.50 -9.83 -10.36
C GLU A 276 -7.21 -8.68 -11.33
N PHE A 277 -8.22 -7.89 -11.72
CA PHE A 277 -8.01 -6.72 -12.59
C PHE A 277 -7.14 -5.64 -11.93
N TYR A 278 -7.25 -5.48 -10.61
CA TYR A 278 -6.37 -4.58 -9.86
C TYR A 278 -4.90 -5.03 -9.94
N ILE A 279 -4.63 -6.32 -9.75
CA ILE A 279 -3.27 -6.88 -9.85
C ILE A 279 -2.73 -6.76 -11.29
N GLN A 280 -3.58 -6.97 -12.29
CA GLN A 280 -3.23 -6.81 -13.70
C GLN A 280 -3.07 -5.35 -14.14
N ASN A 281 -3.36 -4.38 -13.27
CA ASN A 281 -3.44 -2.94 -13.58
C ASN A 281 -4.41 -2.62 -14.74
N ASP A 282 -5.48 -3.41 -14.92
CA ASP A 282 -6.56 -3.13 -15.86
C ASP A 282 -7.65 -2.28 -15.18
N GLU A 283 -7.52 -0.96 -15.32
CA GLU A 283 -8.45 0.00 -14.74
C GLU A 283 -9.87 -0.09 -15.34
N ALA A 284 -10.01 -0.49 -16.60
CA ALA A 284 -11.30 -0.63 -17.26
C ALA A 284 -12.03 -1.91 -16.81
N GLY A 285 -11.29 -3.00 -16.65
CA GLY A 285 -11.77 -4.23 -16.00
C GLY A 285 -12.24 -3.97 -14.56
N TYR A 286 -11.39 -3.32 -13.77
CA TYR A 286 -11.70 -2.98 -12.37
C TYR A 286 -13.00 -2.17 -12.24
N ARG A 287 -13.14 -1.08 -13.02
CA ARG A 287 -14.34 -0.22 -12.96
C ARG A 287 -15.61 -0.96 -13.35
N ARG A 288 -15.55 -1.85 -14.35
CA ARG A 288 -16.71 -2.66 -14.77
C ARG A 288 -17.18 -3.60 -13.66
N GLU A 289 -16.27 -4.31 -13.00
CA GLU A 289 -16.64 -5.22 -11.90
C GLU A 289 -17.17 -4.46 -10.68
N VAL A 290 -16.59 -3.30 -10.34
CA VAL A 290 -17.12 -2.45 -9.26
C VAL A 290 -18.55 -2.00 -9.55
N LYS A 291 -18.83 -1.56 -10.79
CA LYS A 291 -20.20 -1.18 -11.18
C LYS A 291 -21.17 -2.35 -11.08
N ARG A 292 -20.77 -3.54 -11.56
CA ARG A 292 -21.57 -4.77 -11.45
C ARG A 292 -21.83 -5.16 -9.99
N MET A 293 -20.84 -5.01 -9.10
CA MET A 293 -21.03 -5.25 -7.67
C MET A 293 -22.08 -4.34 -7.04
N ILE A 294 -22.11 -3.05 -7.43
CA ILE A 294 -23.12 -2.10 -6.93
C ILE A 294 -24.53 -2.50 -7.42
N GLU A 295 -24.66 -2.89 -8.69
CA GLU A 295 -25.93 -3.36 -9.25
C GLU A 295 -26.43 -4.65 -8.57
N LEU A 296 -25.54 -5.60 -8.30
CA LEU A 296 -25.86 -6.83 -7.56
C LEU A 296 -26.24 -6.54 -6.11
N ALA A 297 -25.52 -5.65 -5.42
CA ALA A 297 -25.87 -5.26 -4.05
C ALA A 297 -27.26 -4.60 -3.97
N LYS A 298 -27.60 -3.78 -4.97
CA LYS A 298 -28.90 -3.13 -5.07
C LYS A 298 -30.03 -4.16 -5.27
N THR A 299 -29.86 -5.10 -6.20
CA THR A 299 -30.86 -6.15 -6.46
C THR A 299 -31.06 -7.07 -5.26
N ILE A 300 -29.99 -7.43 -4.54
CA ILE A 300 -30.10 -8.17 -3.26
C ILE A 300 -30.94 -7.37 -2.25
N GLY A 301 -30.66 -6.08 -2.07
CA GLY A 301 -31.45 -5.22 -1.16
C GLY A 301 -32.92 -5.09 -1.57
N GLU A 302 -33.22 -5.05 -2.87
CA GLU A 302 -34.59 -5.02 -3.39
C GLU A 302 -35.35 -6.34 -3.16
N ILE A 303 -34.66 -7.49 -3.17
CA ILE A 303 -35.26 -8.79 -2.85
C ILE A 303 -35.43 -8.94 -1.33
N GLU A 304 -34.44 -8.54 -0.54
CA GLU A 304 -34.50 -8.52 0.93
C GLU A 304 -35.67 -7.66 1.44
N ALA A 305 -35.97 -6.55 0.77
CA ALA A 305 -37.11 -5.70 1.12
C ALA A 305 -38.49 -6.30 0.79
N LYS A 306 -38.54 -7.36 -0.04
CA LYS A 306 -39.78 -8.05 -0.46
C LYS A 306 -40.05 -9.33 0.34
N LEU A 307 -39.05 -9.83 1.05
CA LEU A 307 -39.14 -10.96 1.98
C LEU A 307 -39.67 -10.50 3.35
#